data_AF-A0A9E4NML0-F1
#
_entry.id   AF-A0A9E4NML0-F1
#
_cell.length_a   1.000
_cell.length_b   1.000
_cell.length_c   1.000
_cell.angle_alpha   90.00
_cell.angle_beta   90.00
_cell.angle_gamma   90.00
#
_symmetry.space_group_name_H-M   'P 1'
#
loop_
_entity.id
_entity.type
_entity.pdbx_description
1 polymer ?
#
loop_
_entity_poly.entity_id
_entity_poly.type
_entity_poly.pdbx_seq_one_letter_code
_entity_poly.pdbx_strand_id
1 'polypeptide(L)'
;MEELLNTPEINELTDSVQAGRSVAFIGSGLSTGEYVGWGTLVNNLCEACGVDIDSDDDDLLELAQQAKNLSPDEYHRVLSEEFGKDGAHYPPGYMYLLESPFNAYVTINYDPLLAEASQFKGLTLYDFKLGLDASKVKNKAIFYIHGYVGRGDHVADGDLILTREDFERFYEHASAIIPSFLTQVLSFKPVVFIGCGLQEPALKNILNICNKIKSSIEASSGDHGPIHYILLPTLYTTVEEGQKPKRDFEKELEENAVYEEVGVRVVRYIRTSPKDYSPVEKLLKAWSRAPEIKPVSAYDEGPSYD
;
A
#
# COMPACT_ATOMS: atom_id res chain seq x y z
N MET A 1 -0.12 23.42 -7.18
CA MET A 1 -1.14 23.42 -6.12
C MET A 1 -2.56 23.28 -6.67
N GLU A 2 -2.83 23.45 -7.96
CA GLU A 2 -4.19 23.31 -8.55
C GLU A 2 -4.70 21.86 -8.69
N GLU A 3 -3.86 20.83 -8.49
CA GLU A 3 -4.19 19.41 -8.73
C GLU A 3 -4.49 18.62 -7.44
N LEU A 4 -4.21 19.21 -6.28
CA LEU A 4 -4.62 18.67 -4.99
C LEU A 4 -5.78 19.53 -4.52
N LEU A 5 -6.87 18.88 -4.11
CA LEU A 5 -7.97 19.61 -3.49
C LEU A 5 -7.44 20.20 -2.19
N ASN A 6 -7.44 21.53 -2.06
CA ASN A 6 -7.02 22.22 -0.84
C ASN A 6 -8.12 22.05 0.21
N THR A 7 -8.20 20.85 0.78
CA THR A 7 -9.18 20.47 1.81
C THR A 7 -8.51 20.44 3.19
N PRO A 8 -9.28 20.53 4.29
CA PRO A 8 -8.73 20.35 5.64
C PRO A 8 -7.97 19.02 5.80
N GLU A 9 -8.46 17.95 5.16
CA GLU A 9 -7.89 16.60 5.25
C GLU A 9 -6.47 16.51 4.68
N ILE A 10 -6.16 17.26 3.61
CA ILE A 10 -4.79 17.24 3.06
C ILE A 10 -3.79 17.97 3.97
N ASN A 11 -4.24 19.00 4.69
CA ASN A 11 -3.39 19.69 5.65
C ASN A 11 -3.11 18.79 6.85
N GLU A 12 -4.14 18.15 7.40
CA GLU A 12 -3.99 17.21 8.52
C GLU A 12 -3.15 15.98 8.14
N LEU A 13 -3.33 15.45 6.93
CA LEU A 13 -2.47 14.41 6.38
C LEU A 13 -1.02 14.90 6.29
N THR A 14 -0.81 16.11 5.75
CA THR A 14 0.53 16.69 5.64
C THR A 14 1.18 16.83 7.01
N ASP A 15 0.46 17.36 8.01
CA ASP A 15 0.96 17.46 9.38
C ASP A 15 1.32 16.08 9.96
N SER A 16 0.48 15.06 9.70
CA SER A 16 0.74 13.68 10.12
C SER A 16 2.00 13.07 9.49
N VAL A 17 2.27 13.36 8.21
CA VAL A 17 3.51 12.95 7.54
C VAL A 17 4.69 13.74 8.10
N GLN A 18 4.59 15.06 8.20
CA GLN A 18 5.66 15.94 8.69
C GLN A 18 6.06 15.69 10.13
N ALA A 19 5.14 15.16 10.95
CA ALA A 19 5.43 14.72 12.31
C ALA A 19 6.42 13.53 12.39
N GLY A 20 6.78 12.89 11.27
CA GLY A 20 7.83 11.86 11.26
C GLY A 20 7.39 10.47 11.74
N ARG A 21 6.10 10.29 12.06
CA ARG A 21 5.59 9.08 12.74
C ARG A 21 4.79 8.14 11.83
N SER A 22 4.34 8.65 10.69
CA SER A 22 3.49 7.91 9.74
C SER A 22 4.23 6.79 9.03
N VAL A 23 3.55 5.67 8.82
CA VAL A 23 4.00 4.58 7.94
C VAL A 23 3.37 4.79 6.57
N ALA A 24 4.18 4.73 5.52
CA ALA A 24 3.65 4.69 4.16
C ALA A 24 3.30 3.24 3.80
N PHE A 25 2.03 2.99 3.46
CA PHE A 25 1.56 1.71 2.96
C PHE A 25 1.35 1.83 1.44
N ILE A 26 2.09 1.06 0.66
CA ILE A 26 2.29 1.31 -0.77
C ILE A 26 1.71 0.15 -1.58
N GLY A 27 0.77 0.47 -2.46
CA GLY A 27 0.27 -0.43 -3.51
C GLY A 27 0.90 -0.16 -4.87
N SER A 28 0.34 -0.80 -5.90
CA SER A 28 0.92 -0.83 -7.26
C SER A 28 0.82 0.49 -8.02
N GLY A 29 0.12 1.48 -7.48
CA GLY A 29 -0.06 2.78 -8.13
C GLY A 29 1.26 3.47 -8.51
N LEU A 30 2.26 3.47 -7.61
CA LEU A 30 3.57 4.07 -7.92
C LEU A 30 4.42 3.22 -8.90
N SER A 31 4.06 1.96 -9.11
CA SER A 31 4.70 1.07 -10.09
C SER A 31 3.97 1.05 -11.44
N THR A 32 2.90 1.85 -11.59
CA THR A 32 2.08 1.87 -12.80
C THR A 32 2.91 2.33 -14.00
N GLY A 33 2.89 1.54 -15.08
CA GLY A 33 3.66 1.79 -16.30
C GLY A 33 4.88 0.89 -16.41
N GLU A 34 5.41 0.40 -15.30
CA GLU A 34 6.58 -0.49 -15.27
C GLU A 34 6.16 -1.96 -15.07
N TYR A 35 5.16 -2.22 -14.21
CA TYR A 35 4.64 -3.57 -13.93
C TYR A 35 3.15 -3.70 -14.23
N VAL A 36 2.73 -4.93 -14.55
CA VAL A 36 1.34 -5.27 -14.87
C VAL A 36 0.46 -5.19 -13.63
N GLY A 37 -0.81 -4.85 -13.82
CA GLY A 37 -1.81 -4.91 -12.76
C GLY A 37 -2.30 -6.34 -12.51
N TRP A 38 -3.00 -6.55 -11.39
CA TRP A 38 -3.47 -7.86 -10.94
C TRP A 38 -4.26 -8.64 -12.00
N GLY A 39 -5.27 -8.03 -12.62
CA GLY A 39 -6.07 -8.71 -13.64
C GLY A 39 -5.25 -9.14 -14.87
N THR A 40 -4.33 -8.29 -15.34
CA THR A 40 -3.45 -8.66 -16.46
C THR A 40 -2.48 -9.77 -16.07
N LEU A 41 -1.93 -9.74 -14.86
CA LEU A 41 -1.05 -10.80 -14.36
C LEU A 41 -1.77 -12.15 -14.35
N VAL A 42 -2.98 -12.21 -13.77
CA VAL A 42 -3.76 -13.45 -13.71
C VAL A 42 -4.11 -13.96 -15.10
N ASN A 43 -4.47 -13.08 -16.05
CA ASN A 43 -4.71 -13.48 -17.43
C ASN A 43 -3.45 -14.10 -18.07
N ASN A 44 -2.27 -13.48 -17.87
CA ASN A 44 -1.01 -14.02 -18.38
C ASN A 44 -0.68 -15.39 -17.76
N LEU A 45 -0.97 -15.57 -16.47
CA LEU A 45 -0.82 -16.86 -15.78
C LEU A 45 -1.75 -17.92 -16.34
N CYS A 46 -3.04 -17.60 -16.53
CA CYS A 46 -4.02 -18.52 -17.09
C CYS A 46 -3.65 -18.93 -18.52
N GLU A 47 -3.27 -17.98 -19.38
CA GLU A 47 -2.85 -18.25 -20.76
C GLU A 47 -1.65 -19.19 -20.80
N ALA A 48 -0.60 -18.92 -20.01
CA ALA A 48 0.60 -19.75 -20.00
C ALA A 48 0.36 -21.14 -19.39
N CYS A 49 -0.50 -21.24 -18.38
CA CYS A 49 -0.77 -22.49 -17.67
C CYS A 49 -1.84 -23.36 -18.36
N GLY A 50 -2.59 -22.80 -19.31
CA GLY A 50 -3.68 -23.47 -20.01
C GLY A 50 -4.99 -23.54 -19.21
N VAL A 51 -5.24 -22.54 -18.34
CA VAL A 51 -6.51 -22.41 -17.61
C VAL A 51 -7.52 -21.70 -18.51
N ASP A 52 -8.68 -22.31 -18.68
CA ASP A 52 -9.79 -21.71 -19.41
C ASP A 52 -10.46 -20.65 -18.54
N ILE A 53 -10.69 -19.46 -19.10
CA ILE A 53 -11.36 -18.36 -18.41
C ILE A 53 -12.80 -18.35 -18.92
N ASP A 54 -13.71 -18.90 -18.12
CA ASP A 54 -15.07 -19.17 -18.53
C ASP A 54 -15.98 -17.93 -18.34
N SER A 55 -15.57 -16.92 -17.55
CA SER A 55 -16.39 -15.71 -17.36
C SER A 55 -15.66 -14.43 -16.88
N ASP A 56 -16.30 -13.26 -17.08
CA ASP A 56 -15.91 -11.97 -16.47
C ASP A 56 -16.14 -11.95 -14.92
N ASP A 57 -16.78 -12.97 -14.35
CA ASP A 57 -17.08 -13.12 -12.91
C ASP A 57 -16.07 -14.04 -12.18
N ASP A 58 -15.08 -14.58 -12.88
CA ASP A 58 -14.11 -15.50 -12.28
C ASP A 58 -13.27 -14.79 -11.21
N ASP A 59 -13.22 -15.37 -10.00
CA ASP A 59 -12.40 -14.85 -8.91
C ASP A 59 -10.92 -14.97 -9.30
N LEU A 60 -10.27 -13.84 -9.52
CA LEU A 60 -8.86 -13.76 -9.91
C LEU A 60 -7.93 -14.54 -8.96
N LEU A 61 -8.28 -14.64 -7.67
CA LEU A 61 -7.51 -15.40 -6.69
C LEU A 61 -7.64 -16.92 -6.93
N GLU A 62 -8.82 -17.38 -7.33
CA GLU A 62 -9.08 -18.76 -7.68
C GLU A 62 -8.42 -19.13 -9.01
N LEU A 63 -8.49 -18.25 -10.02
CA LEU A 63 -7.79 -18.43 -11.28
C LEU A 63 -6.27 -18.55 -11.09
N ALA A 64 -5.69 -17.70 -10.25
CA ALA A 64 -4.27 -17.81 -9.91
C ALA A 64 -3.92 -19.15 -9.22
N GLN A 65 -4.79 -19.65 -8.35
CA GLN A 65 -4.63 -20.98 -7.74
C GLN A 65 -4.73 -22.10 -8.77
N GLN A 66 -5.70 -22.04 -9.68
CA GLN A 66 -5.86 -23.03 -10.76
C GLN A 66 -4.64 -23.06 -11.67
N ALA A 67 -4.11 -21.89 -12.04
CA ALA A 67 -2.89 -21.78 -12.84
C ALA A 67 -1.70 -22.47 -12.15
N LYS A 68 -1.48 -22.17 -10.86
CA LYS A 68 -0.44 -22.81 -10.04
C LYS A 68 -0.62 -24.34 -9.96
N ASN A 69 -1.85 -24.82 -9.77
CA ASN A 69 -2.14 -26.25 -9.65
C ASN A 69 -1.94 -27.01 -10.97
N LEU A 70 -2.32 -26.39 -12.10
CA LEU A 70 -2.29 -27.03 -13.41
C LEU A 70 -0.86 -27.12 -13.96
N SER A 71 -0.11 -26.02 -13.89
CA SER A 71 1.25 -25.93 -14.45
C SER A 71 2.17 -25.11 -13.53
N PRO A 72 2.65 -25.69 -12.40
CA PRO A 72 3.47 -24.96 -11.43
C PRO A 72 4.74 -24.33 -12.04
N ASP A 73 5.41 -25.02 -12.95
CA ASP A 73 6.64 -24.53 -13.57
C ASP A 73 6.38 -23.30 -14.46
N GLU A 74 5.30 -23.33 -15.26
CA GLU A 74 4.89 -22.20 -16.11
C GLU A 74 4.40 -21.02 -15.27
N TYR A 75 3.64 -21.29 -14.21
CA TYR A 75 3.21 -20.27 -13.25
C TYR A 75 4.41 -19.50 -12.68
N HIS A 76 5.42 -20.21 -12.17
CA HIS A 76 6.63 -19.59 -11.63
C HIS A 76 7.48 -18.89 -12.71
N ARG A 77 7.54 -19.45 -13.93
CA ARG A 77 8.22 -18.81 -15.07
C ARG A 77 7.60 -17.46 -15.38
N VAL A 78 6.28 -17.38 -15.51
CA VAL A 78 5.56 -16.12 -15.79
C VAL A 78 5.80 -15.10 -14.68
N LEU A 79 5.71 -15.49 -13.40
CA LEU A 79 6.00 -14.58 -12.30
C LEU A 79 7.44 -14.03 -12.33
N SER A 80 8.41 -14.90 -12.68
CA SER A 80 9.81 -14.49 -12.84
C SER A 80 10.00 -13.53 -14.01
N GLU A 81 9.31 -13.75 -15.13
CA GLU A 81 9.36 -12.87 -16.30
C GLU A 81 8.69 -11.52 -16.06
N GLU A 82 7.58 -11.49 -15.33
CA GLU A 82 6.85 -10.26 -15.06
C GLU A 82 7.57 -9.37 -14.04
N PHE A 83 8.05 -9.96 -12.94
CA PHE A 83 8.62 -9.20 -11.83
C PHE A 83 10.15 -9.14 -11.83
N GLY A 84 10.82 -10.20 -12.30
CA GLY A 84 12.28 -10.29 -12.36
C GLY A 84 12.90 -9.67 -13.61
N LYS A 85 12.11 -9.04 -14.50
CA LYS A 85 12.61 -8.42 -15.73
C LYS A 85 13.63 -7.31 -15.49
N ASP A 86 14.60 -7.25 -16.40
CA ASP A 86 15.52 -6.13 -16.52
C ASP A 86 14.87 -4.92 -17.22
N GLY A 87 15.46 -3.74 -17.01
CA GLY A 87 15.12 -2.52 -17.74
C GLY A 87 13.94 -1.71 -17.20
N ALA A 88 13.24 -2.18 -16.16
CA ALA A 88 12.28 -1.36 -15.44
C ALA A 88 12.99 -0.15 -14.80
N HIS A 89 12.36 1.01 -14.81
CA HIS A 89 12.89 2.21 -14.19
C HIS A 89 12.03 2.57 -12.98
N TYR A 90 12.63 2.69 -11.78
CA TYR A 90 11.87 3.20 -10.65
C TYR A 90 11.46 4.66 -10.90
N PRO A 91 10.16 5.01 -10.84
CA PRO A 91 9.73 6.37 -11.08
C PRO A 91 10.30 7.37 -10.06
N PRO A 92 10.45 8.66 -10.42
CA PRO A 92 10.90 9.70 -9.49
C PRO A 92 10.08 9.78 -8.20
N GLY A 93 8.80 9.38 -8.24
CA GLY A 93 7.94 9.25 -7.06
C GLY A 93 8.57 8.47 -5.91
N TYR A 94 9.28 7.36 -6.17
CA TYR A 94 9.94 6.57 -5.13
C TYR A 94 11.06 7.35 -4.43
N MET A 95 11.79 8.20 -5.15
CA MET A 95 12.82 9.05 -4.54
C MET A 95 12.20 10.04 -3.55
N TYR A 96 11.13 10.73 -3.96
CA TYR A 96 10.44 11.66 -3.09
C TYR A 96 9.78 10.95 -1.89
N LEU A 97 9.26 9.73 -2.09
CA LEU A 97 8.72 8.91 -1.01
C LEU A 97 9.77 8.55 0.04
N LEU A 98 10.96 8.15 -0.40
CA LEU A 98 12.07 7.77 0.49
C LEU A 98 12.72 8.97 1.18
N GLU A 99 12.62 10.16 0.59
CA GLU A 99 13.06 11.42 1.19
C GLU A 99 12.02 12.01 2.15
N SER A 100 10.73 11.74 1.93
CA SER A 100 9.65 12.17 2.82
C SER A 100 9.84 11.62 4.26
N PRO A 101 9.33 12.33 5.28
CA PRO A 101 9.51 11.97 6.69
C PRO A 101 8.60 10.82 7.13
N PHE A 102 8.52 9.75 6.35
CA PHE A 102 7.88 8.51 6.80
C PHE A 102 8.79 7.75 7.76
N ASN A 103 8.19 7.13 8.76
CA ASN A 103 8.85 6.34 9.78
C ASN A 103 9.33 4.99 9.24
N ALA A 104 8.53 4.38 8.37
CA ALA A 104 8.78 3.09 7.71
C ALA A 104 7.86 2.96 6.49
N TYR A 105 8.12 1.92 5.68
CA TYR A 105 7.39 1.61 4.46
C TYR A 105 6.89 0.17 4.51
N VAL A 106 5.61 -0.05 4.21
CA VAL A 106 4.99 -1.36 4.06
C VAL A 106 4.46 -1.43 2.64
N THR A 107 4.66 -2.54 1.94
CA THR A 107 4.15 -2.71 0.58
C THR A 107 3.61 -4.11 0.32
N ILE A 108 2.57 -4.15 -0.50
CA ILE A 108 1.93 -5.35 -1.04
C ILE A 108 2.36 -5.63 -2.50
N ASN A 109 3.30 -4.84 -3.02
CA ASN A 109 3.80 -5.02 -4.36
C ASN A 109 4.84 -6.13 -4.39
N TYR A 110 4.91 -6.89 -5.48
CA TYR A 110 5.94 -7.90 -5.69
C TYR A 110 7.17 -7.33 -6.41
N ASP A 111 7.04 -6.15 -7.01
CA ASP A 111 8.11 -5.53 -7.79
C ASP A 111 9.26 -4.99 -6.91
N PRO A 112 10.51 -4.96 -7.44
CA PRO A 112 11.67 -4.53 -6.69
C PRO A 112 11.84 -3.00 -6.64
N LEU A 113 10.94 -2.18 -7.19
CA LEU A 113 11.22 -0.76 -7.42
C LEU A 113 11.48 0.03 -6.13
N LEU A 114 10.72 -0.24 -5.06
CA LEU A 114 10.95 0.39 -3.76
C LEU A 114 12.28 -0.06 -3.14
N ALA A 115 12.60 -1.35 -3.22
CA ALA A 115 13.87 -1.90 -2.75
C ALA A 115 15.06 -1.27 -3.50
N GLU A 116 14.99 -1.20 -4.83
CA GLU A 116 16.01 -0.60 -5.69
C GLU A 116 16.20 0.89 -5.42
N ALA A 117 15.10 1.65 -5.37
CA ALA A 117 15.14 3.06 -5.04
C ALA A 117 15.73 3.30 -3.62
N SER A 118 15.71 2.31 -2.73
CA SER A 118 16.28 2.45 -1.38
C SER A 118 17.76 2.09 -1.27
N GLN A 119 18.37 1.44 -2.28
CA GLN A 119 19.71 0.87 -2.19
C GLN A 119 20.78 1.91 -1.80
N PHE A 120 20.73 3.10 -2.38
CA PHE A 120 21.70 4.17 -2.09
C PHE A 120 21.56 4.77 -0.68
N LYS A 121 20.46 4.50 0.02
CA LYS A 121 20.22 4.95 1.40
C LYS A 121 20.58 3.89 2.44
N GLY A 122 20.87 2.65 2.05
CA GLY A 122 21.21 1.56 2.97
C GLY A 122 20.06 1.17 3.92
N LEU A 123 18.81 1.28 3.46
CA LEU A 123 17.65 0.94 4.28
C LEU A 123 17.54 -0.57 4.48
N THR A 124 17.05 -0.99 5.63
CA THR A 124 16.84 -2.41 5.92
C THR A 124 15.53 -2.89 5.31
N LEU A 125 15.60 -4.00 4.59
CA LEU A 125 14.48 -4.71 3.98
C LEU A 125 14.09 -5.93 4.83
N TYR A 126 12.80 -6.12 4.98
CA TYR A 126 12.18 -7.30 5.57
C TYR A 126 11.14 -7.85 4.60
N ASP A 127 11.12 -9.16 4.43
CA ASP A 127 10.02 -9.87 3.78
C ASP A 127 9.33 -10.79 4.81
N PHE A 128 8.19 -11.36 4.42
CA PHE A 128 7.46 -12.27 5.31
C PHE A 128 8.24 -13.56 5.63
N LYS A 129 9.18 -13.97 4.77
CA LYS A 129 9.99 -15.19 4.92
C LYS A 129 11.07 -15.04 6.00
N LEU A 130 11.64 -13.85 6.13
CA LEU A 130 12.58 -13.44 7.18
C LEU A 130 11.89 -13.10 8.50
N GLY A 131 10.56 -13.05 8.48
CA GLY A 131 9.70 -12.72 9.60
C GLY A 131 9.38 -11.23 9.68
N LEU A 132 8.11 -10.92 9.96
CA LEU A 132 7.63 -9.56 10.18
C LEU A 132 7.58 -9.25 11.68
N ASP A 133 8.15 -8.11 12.06
CA ASP A 133 8.20 -7.64 13.43
C ASP A 133 7.84 -6.16 13.49
N ALA A 134 6.71 -5.85 14.12
CA ALA A 134 6.19 -4.49 14.23
C ALA A 134 7.13 -3.56 15.03
N SER A 135 7.99 -4.11 15.91
CA SER A 135 8.99 -3.33 16.66
C SER A 135 10.10 -2.75 15.77
N LYS A 136 10.26 -3.31 14.55
CA LYS A 136 11.21 -2.86 13.53
C LYS A 136 10.61 -1.83 12.58
N VAL A 137 9.33 -1.49 12.70
CA VAL A 137 8.63 -0.49 11.86
C VAL A 137 9.05 0.92 12.30
N LYS A 138 10.31 1.23 12.03
CA LYS A 138 11.02 2.48 12.35
C LYS A 138 12.25 2.63 11.47
N ASN A 139 12.92 3.77 11.58
CA ASN A 139 14.21 4.03 10.91
C ASN A 139 14.16 3.79 9.39
N LYS A 140 13.03 4.13 8.76
CA LYS A 140 12.81 3.98 7.32
C LYS A 140 12.92 2.53 6.81
N ALA A 141 12.73 1.52 7.68
CA ALA A 141 12.69 0.12 7.27
C ALA A 141 11.57 -0.14 6.25
N ILE A 142 11.82 -1.08 5.34
CA ILE A 142 10.89 -1.47 4.26
C ILE A 142 10.41 -2.91 4.51
N PHE A 143 9.10 -3.13 4.40
CA PHE A 143 8.45 -4.42 4.61
C PHE A 143 7.67 -4.83 3.38
N TYR A 144 8.12 -5.89 2.71
CA TYR A 144 7.41 -6.56 1.61
C TYR A 144 6.56 -7.70 2.18
N ILE A 145 5.30 -7.41 2.49
CA ILE A 145 4.46 -8.34 3.27
C ILE A 145 3.93 -9.51 2.45
N HIS A 146 3.94 -9.41 1.12
CA HIS A 146 3.59 -10.50 0.21
C HIS A 146 4.79 -11.11 -0.52
N GLY A 147 6.01 -10.73 -0.12
CA GLY A 147 7.23 -11.08 -0.83
C GLY A 147 7.53 -10.12 -1.98
N TYR A 148 8.72 -10.28 -2.57
CA TYR A 148 9.13 -9.52 -3.75
C TYR A 148 10.11 -10.32 -4.59
N VAL A 149 10.26 -9.92 -5.85
CA VAL A 149 11.16 -10.55 -6.83
C VAL A 149 12.21 -9.52 -7.21
N GLY A 150 13.49 -9.80 -6.94
CA GLY A 150 14.60 -8.97 -7.41
C GLY A 150 14.82 -9.11 -8.92
N ARG A 151 15.59 -8.18 -9.52
CA ARG A 151 15.97 -8.30 -10.93
C ARG A 151 16.79 -9.56 -11.17
N GLY A 152 16.40 -10.31 -12.18
CA GLY A 152 17.01 -11.57 -12.55
C GLY A 152 16.75 -12.71 -11.55
N ASP A 153 15.98 -12.48 -10.48
CA ASP A 153 15.61 -13.54 -9.55
C ASP A 153 14.54 -14.43 -10.17
N HIS A 154 14.59 -15.70 -9.80
CA HIS A 154 13.56 -16.68 -10.12
C HIS A 154 12.60 -16.81 -8.95
N VAL A 155 11.31 -16.92 -9.27
CA VAL A 155 10.26 -17.18 -8.29
C VAL A 155 10.16 -18.68 -8.07
N ALA A 156 10.22 -19.12 -6.82
CA ALA A 156 9.94 -20.49 -6.41
C ALA A 156 8.66 -20.57 -5.57
N ASP A 157 8.21 -21.79 -5.30
CA ASP A 157 7.03 -22.02 -4.46
C ASP A 157 7.24 -21.46 -3.05
N GLY A 158 6.24 -20.72 -2.57
CA GLY A 158 6.28 -20.04 -1.27
C GLY A 158 7.11 -18.74 -1.24
N ASP A 159 7.62 -18.25 -2.38
CA ASP A 159 8.32 -16.97 -2.42
C ASP A 159 7.41 -15.75 -2.31
N LEU A 160 6.16 -15.88 -2.80
CA LEU A 160 5.15 -14.83 -2.85
C LEU A 160 3.84 -15.31 -2.21
N ILE A 161 3.04 -14.37 -1.72
CA ILE A 161 1.66 -14.62 -1.26
C ILE A 161 0.73 -14.15 -2.37
N LEU A 162 0.26 -15.05 -3.23
CA LEU A 162 -0.50 -14.66 -4.43
C LEU A 162 -1.72 -15.53 -4.69
N THR A 163 -1.71 -16.82 -4.32
CA THR A 163 -2.85 -17.71 -4.55
C THR A 163 -3.78 -17.79 -3.35
N ARG A 164 -4.96 -18.37 -3.56
CA ARG A 164 -5.92 -18.64 -2.48
C ARG A 164 -5.28 -19.37 -1.31
N GLU A 165 -4.55 -20.44 -1.58
CA GLU A 165 -3.86 -21.24 -0.56
C GLU A 165 -2.81 -20.43 0.20
N ASP A 166 -2.08 -19.53 -0.48
CA ASP A 166 -1.14 -18.64 0.19
C ASP A 166 -1.87 -17.69 1.15
N PHE A 167 -2.97 -17.08 0.69
CA PHE A 167 -3.77 -16.21 1.54
C PHE A 167 -4.38 -16.97 2.73
N GLU A 168 -4.93 -18.17 2.53
CA GLU A 168 -5.42 -19.01 3.63
C GLU A 168 -4.29 -19.28 4.63
N ARG A 169 -3.12 -19.71 4.16
CA ARG A 169 -1.95 -20.00 4.99
C ARG A 169 -1.46 -18.80 5.80
N PHE A 170 -1.42 -17.60 5.21
CA PHE A 170 -0.77 -16.44 5.80
C PHE A 170 -1.71 -15.40 6.43
N TYR A 171 -3.03 -15.47 6.15
CA TYR A 171 -4.04 -14.52 6.65
C TYR A 171 -5.19 -15.13 7.46
N GLU A 172 -5.51 -16.42 7.32
CA GLU A 172 -6.76 -16.98 7.87
C GLU A 172 -6.86 -16.85 9.40
N HIS A 173 -5.74 -16.97 10.10
CA HIS A 173 -5.70 -16.86 11.56
C HIS A 173 -5.18 -15.50 12.02
N ALA A 174 -5.80 -14.92 13.06
CA ALA A 174 -5.32 -13.66 13.65
C ALA A 174 -3.88 -13.74 14.19
N SER A 175 -3.41 -14.93 14.55
CA SER A 175 -2.03 -15.20 14.97
C SER A 175 -1.07 -15.50 13.81
N ALA A 176 -1.55 -15.55 12.57
CA ALA A 176 -0.68 -15.65 11.41
C ALA A 176 0.16 -14.38 11.28
N ILE A 177 1.30 -14.51 10.59
CA ILE A 177 2.35 -13.50 10.58
C ILE A 177 1.86 -12.16 10.01
N ILE A 178 1.03 -12.17 8.96
CA ILE A 178 0.57 -10.94 8.32
C ILE A 178 -0.51 -10.22 9.15
N PRO A 179 -1.61 -10.87 9.59
CA PRO A 179 -2.59 -10.22 10.45
C PRO A 179 -2.00 -9.72 11.76
N SER A 180 -1.10 -10.48 12.40
CA SER A 180 -0.45 -10.06 13.64
C SER A 180 0.42 -8.81 13.45
N PHE A 181 1.24 -8.79 12.39
CA PHE A 181 2.07 -7.64 12.06
C PHE A 181 1.23 -6.40 11.73
N LEU A 182 0.26 -6.54 10.82
CA LEU A 182 -0.58 -5.42 10.40
C LEU A 182 -1.46 -4.89 11.52
N THR A 183 -2.01 -5.75 12.38
CA THR A 183 -2.82 -5.32 13.53
C THR A 183 -1.99 -4.45 14.47
N GLN A 184 -0.72 -4.82 14.74
CA GLN A 184 0.17 -4.01 15.57
C GLN A 184 0.53 -2.68 14.89
N VAL A 185 0.82 -2.67 13.59
CA VAL A 185 1.14 -1.43 12.87
C VAL A 185 -0.06 -0.48 12.85
N LEU A 186 -1.23 -0.98 12.43
CA LEU A 186 -2.44 -0.18 12.25
C LEU A 186 -3.04 0.27 13.59
N SER A 187 -2.93 -0.52 14.66
CA SER A 187 -3.45 -0.09 15.97
C SER A 187 -2.65 1.04 16.62
N PHE A 188 -1.35 1.18 16.29
CA PHE A 188 -0.43 2.05 17.06
C PHE A 188 0.32 3.10 16.23
N LYS A 189 0.24 3.08 14.90
CA LYS A 189 0.91 4.06 14.04
C LYS A 189 -0.06 4.69 13.06
N PRO A 190 0.05 6.00 12.79
CA PRO A 190 -0.66 6.60 11.67
C PRO A 190 -0.13 5.96 10.37
N VAL A 191 -1.04 5.70 9.44
CA VAL A 191 -0.72 5.02 8.16
C VAL A 191 -1.27 5.84 7.01
N VAL A 192 -0.46 6.02 5.97
CA VAL A 192 -0.85 6.67 4.73
C VAL A 192 -0.79 5.64 3.61
N PHE A 193 -1.97 5.29 3.11
CA PHE A 193 -2.19 4.37 2.01
C PHE A 193 -2.02 5.10 0.67
N ILE A 194 -1.04 4.68 -0.13
CA ILE A 194 -0.62 5.34 -1.37
C ILE A 194 -0.64 4.31 -2.50
N GLY A 195 -1.42 4.59 -3.55
CA GLY A 195 -1.48 3.74 -4.74
C GLY A 195 -2.11 2.36 -4.49
N CYS A 196 -2.94 2.22 -3.45
CA CYS A 196 -3.66 1.00 -3.12
C CYS A 196 -5.16 1.27 -3.04
N GLY A 197 -5.96 0.25 -3.39
CA GLY A 197 -7.43 0.28 -3.26
C GLY A 197 -7.95 -0.37 -1.97
N LEU A 198 -7.14 -1.14 -1.24
CA LEU A 198 -7.56 -1.92 -0.05
C LEU A 198 -8.84 -2.73 -0.31
N GLN A 199 -8.95 -3.34 -1.49
CA GLN A 199 -10.15 -4.08 -1.88
C GLN A 199 -10.12 -5.53 -1.38
N GLU A 200 -8.95 -6.00 -0.97
CA GLU A 200 -8.70 -7.35 -0.47
C GLU A 200 -9.51 -7.61 0.82
N PRO A 201 -10.40 -8.63 0.85
CA PRO A 201 -11.22 -8.93 2.02
C PRO A 201 -10.40 -9.13 3.30
N ALA A 202 -9.22 -9.75 3.20
CA ALA A 202 -8.34 -9.98 4.34
C ALA A 202 -7.81 -8.68 4.96
N LEU A 203 -7.45 -7.68 4.15
CA LEU A 203 -7.01 -6.36 4.65
C LEU A 203 -8.18 -5.58 5.26
N LYS A 204 -9.36 -5.62 4.62
CA LYS A 204 -10.59 -5.01 5.17
C LYS A 204 -10.93 -5.57 6.55
N ASN A 205 -10.81 -6.89 6.74
CA ASN A 205 -11.04 -7.52 8.04
C ASN A 205 -10.06 -7.02 9.11
N ILE A 206 -8.78 -6.89 8.78
CA ILE A 206 -7.76 -6.37 9.70
C ILE A 206 -8.05 -4.92 10.08
N LEU A 207 -8.39 -4.06 9.11
CA LEU A 207 -8.76 -2.66 9.37
C LEU A 207 -9.98 -2.57 10.29
N ASN A 208 -11.00 -3.40 10.06
CA ASN A 208 -12.17 -3.49 10.94
C ASN A 208 -11.80 -3.88 12.38
N ILE A 209 -10.89 -4.85 12.56
CA ILE A 209 -10.40 -5.24 13.88
C ILE A 209 -9.67 -4.06 14.55
N CYS A 210 -8.77 -3.39 13.81
CA CYS A 210 -8.02 -2.24 14.31
C CYS A 210 -8.93 -1.06 14.68
N ASN A 211 -9.97 -0.79 13.88
CA ASN A 211 -10.93 0.26 14.15
C ASN A 211 -11.71 -0.03 15.44
N LYS A 212 -12.11 -1.29 15.68
CA LYS A 212 -12.73 -1.70 16.95
C LYS A 212 -11.79 -1.53 18.15
N ILE A 213 -10.50 -1.88 18.00
CA ILE A 213 -9.48 -1.67 19.03
C ILE A 213 -9.36 -0.19 19.36
N LYS A 214 -9.24 0.66 18.33
CA LYS A 214 -9.18 2.13 18.46
C LYS A 214 -10.39 2.68 19.20
N SER A 215 -11.62 2.34 18.78
CA SER A 215 -12.84 2.80 19.45
C SER A 215 -12.91 2.38 20.93
N SER A 216 -12.37 1.20 21.26
CA SER A 216 -12.31 0.73 22.65
C SER A 216 -11.30 1.52 23.50
N ILE A 217 -10.15 1.87 22.92
CA ILE A 217 -9.12 2.71 23.54
C ILE A 217 -9.66 4.13 23.77
N GLU A 218 -10.32 4.70 22.76
CA GLU A 218 -10.92 6.03 22.83
C GLU A 218 -11.98 6.11 23.94
N ALA A 219 -12.87 5.12 24.02
CA ALA A 219 -13.87 5.05 25.08
C ALA A 219 -13.26 4.92 26.50
N SER A 220 -12.08 4.30 26.62
CA SER A 220 -11.44 4.03 27.92
C SER A 220 -10.50 5.13 28.38
N SER A 221 -9.81 5.79 27.46
CA SER A 221 -8.69 6.71 27.75
C SER A 221 -8.88 8.12 27.20
N GLY A 222 -9.86 8.33 26.31
CA GLY A 222 -10.00 9.57 25.55
C GLY A 222 -8.94 9.76 24.45
N ASP A 223 -8.02 8.80 24.28
CA ASP A 223 -7.05 8.81 23.18
C ASP A 223 -7.74 8.35 21.89
N HIS A 224 -7.80 9.25 20.90
CA HIS A 224 -8.37 8.97 19.58
C HIS A 224 -7.51 8.02 18.73
N GLY A 225 -6.34 7.61 19.23
CA GLY A 225 -5.45 6.67 18.56
C GLY A 225 -4.89 7.22 17.23
N PRO A 226 -4.23 6.37 16.43
CA PRO A 226 -3.72 6.79 15.14
C PRO A 226 -4.87 7.11 14.16
N ILE A 227 -4.60 8.05 13.25
CA ILE A 227 -5.46 8.34 12.11
C ILE A 227 -4.81 7.74 10.86
N HIS A 228 -5.61 7.01 10.07
CA HIS A 228 -5.19 6.48 8.79
C HIS A 228 -5.76 7.33 7.66
N TYR A 229 -4.98 7.48 6.60
CA TYR A 229 -5.36 8.22 5.41
C TYR A 229 -5.17 7.36 4.17
N ILE A 230 -6.03 7.53 3.17
CA ILE A 230 -5.86 6.94 1.84
C ILE A 230 -5.92 8.01 0.76
N LEU A 231 -4.95 7.97 -0.16
CA LEU A 231 -4.94 8.84 -1.33
C LEU A 231 -5.72 8.17 -2.46
N LEU A 232 -6.88 8.74 -2.82
CA LEU A 232 -7.71 8.25 -3.93
C LEU A 232 -7.87 9.33 -5.01
N PRO A 233 -7.98 8.95 -6.29
CA PRO A 233 -8.27 9.93 -7.33
C PRO A 233 -9.72 10.41 -7.25
N THR A 234 -10.01 11.60 -7.74
CA THR A 234 -11.40 12.03 -8.01
C THR A 234 -12.05 11.13 -9.05
N LEU A 235 -13.34 10.84 -8.87
CA LEU A 235 -14.12 10.01 -9.79
C LEU A 235 -14.88 10.90 -10.77
N TYR A 236 -15.11 10.37 -11.96
CA TYR A 236 -15.84 11.06 -13.00
C TYR A 236 -16.89 10.14 -13.63
N THR A 237 -17.99 10.74 -14.08
CA THR A 237 -19.08 10.04 -14.76
C THR A 237 -18.59 9.41 -16.06
N THR A 238 -19.02 8.18 -16.33
CA THR A 238 -18.90 7.58 -17.66
C THR A 238 -19.80 8.35 -18.62
N VAL A 239 -19.26 8.80 -19.74
CA VAL A 239 -20.00 9.57 -20.75
C VAL A 239 -19.78 8.98 -22.14
N GLU A 240 -20.76 9.18 -23.03
CA GLU A 240 -20.64 8.81 -24.44
C GLU A 240 -19.53 9.61 -25.14
N GLU A 241 -19.07 9.08 -26.27
CA GLU A 241 -18.00 9.66 -27.07
C GLU A 241 -18.36 11.11 -27.49
N GLY A 242 -17.48 12.07 -27.14
CA GLY A 242 -17.65 13.49 -27.44
C GLY A 242 -18.20 14.36 -26.30
N GLN A 243 -18.62 13.77 -25.17
CA GLN A 243 -18.99 14.52 -23.96
C GLN A 243 -17.80 14.67 -23.01
N LYS A 244 -17.76 15.78 -22.25
CA LYS A 244 -16.77 15.95 -21.18
C LYS A 244 -17.27 15.24 -19.91
N PRO A 245 -16.48 14.30 -19.35
CA PRO A 245 -16.84 13.66 -18.09
C PRO A 245 -16.90 14.70 -16.98
N LYS A 246 -17.91 14.60 -16.11
CA LYS A 246 -18.07 15.47 -14.93
C LYS A 246 -17.64 14.73 -13.69
N ARG A 247 -17.15 15.46 -12.69
CA ARG A 247 -16.79 14.85 -11.39
C ARG A 247 -18.03 14.24 -10.76
N ASP A 248 -17.90 13.01 -10.29
CA ASP A 248 -18.97 12.20 -9.72
C ASP A 248 -18.90 12.26 -8.19
N PHE A 249 -19.48 13.31 -7.61
CA PHE A 249 -19.44 13.54 -6.17
C PHE A 249 -20.25 12.51 -5.37
N GLU A 250 -21.31 11.95 -5.95
CA GLU A 250 -22.15 10.95 -5.30
C GLU A 250 -21.37 9.65 -5.13
N LYS A 251 -20.76 9.16 -6.21
CA LYS A 251 -19.90 7.97 -6.16
C LYS A 251 -18.67 8.17 -5.26
N GLU A 252 -18.09 9.37 -5.24
CA GLU A 252 -17.01 9.69 -4.30
C GLU A 252 -17.47 9.63 -2.85
N LEU A 253 -18.67 10.12 -2.53
CA LEU A 253 -19.22 10.08 -1.18
C LEU A 253 -19.50 8.65 -0.73
N GLU A 254 -20.08 7.83 -1.62
CA GLU A 254 -20.30 6.39 -1.38
C GLU A 254 -18.98 5.66 -1.12
N GLU A 255 -17.97 5.87 -1.98
CA GLU A 255 -16.66 5.23 -1.80
C GLU A 255 -15.96 5.72 -0.52
N ASN A 256 -16.04 7.02 -0.20
CA ASN A 256 -15.47 7.56 1.03
C ASN A 256 -16.08 6.91 2.28
N ALA A 257 -17.41 6.73 2.31
CA ALA A 257 -18.10 6.13 3.44
C ALA A 257 -17.59 4.70 3.74
N VAL A 258 -17.24 3.92 2.72
CA VAL A 258 -16.67 2.57 2.87
C VAL A 258 -15.33 2.60 3.61
N TYR A 259 -14.46 3.57 3.32
CA TYR A 259 -13.18 3.71 4.02
C TYR A 259 -13.34 4.29 5.43
N GLU A 260 -14.27 5.22 5.60
CA GLU A 260 -14.56 5.82 6.91
C GLU A 260 -15.12 4.80 7.89
N GLU A 261 -15.93 3.84 7.43
CA GLU A 261 -16.45 2.73 8.24
C GLU A 261 -15.33 1.90 8.88
N VAL A 262 -14.21 1.75 8.17
CA VAL A 262 -13.03 1.01 8.64
C VAL A 262 -11.96 1.93 9.26
N GLY A 263 -12.30 3.19 9.55
CA GLY A 263 -11.42 4.14 10.25
C GLY A 263 -10.34 4.78 9.38
N VAL A 264 -10.52 4.81 8.05
CA VAL A 264 -9.58 5.38 7.08
C VAL A 264 -10.17 6.61 6.43
N ARG A 265 -9.47 7.75 6.52
CA ARG A 265 -9.91 9.03 5.93
C ARG A 265 -9.45 9.15 4.48
N VAL A 266 -10.35 9.53 3.58
CA VAL A 266 -10.01 9.69 2.17
C VAL A 266 -9.51 11.11 1.88
N VAL A 267 -8.37 11.22 1.19
CA VAL A 267 -7.86 12.46 0.60
C VAL A 267 -7.86 12.30 -0.92
N ARG A 268 -8.65 13.13 -1.60
CA ARG A 268 -8.85 13.06 -3.06
C ARG A 268 -7.84 13.91 -3.81
N TYR A 269 -7.27 13.39 -4.89
CA TYR A 269 -6.43 14.14 -5.83
C TYR A 269 -6.99 14.10 -7.25
N ILE A 270 -6.74 15.15 -8.03
CA ILE A 270 -7.24 15.25 -9.41
C ILE A 270 -6.22 14.59 -10.33
N ARG A 271 -6.62 13.54 -11.04
CA ARG A 271 -5.81 12.91 -12.09
C ARG A 271 -6.36 13.19 -13.48
N THR A 272 -5.48 13.34 -14.46
CA THR A 272 -5.88 13.60 -15.86
C THR A 272 -6.16 12.32 -16.66
N SER A 273 -5.66 11.17 -16.20
CA SER A 273 -5.93 9.85 -16.76
C SER A 273 -5.78 8.76 -15.70
N PRO A 274 -6.29 7.53 -15.91
CA PRO A 274 -6.13 6.43 -14.94
C PRO A 274 -4.69 6.09 -14.56
N LYS A 275 -3.73 6.37 -15.46
CA LYS A 275 -2.29 6.12 -15.25
C LYS A 275 -1.52 7.37 -14.76
N ASP A 276 -2.19 8.51 -14.60
CA ASP A 276 -1.56 9.74 -14.16
C ASP A 276 -1.44 9.79 -12.63
N TYR A 277 -0.25 9.42 -12.13
CA TYR A 277 0.13 9.51 -10.72
C TYR A 277 0.94 10.78 -10.39
N SER A 278 1.12 11.70 -11.36
CA SER A 278 1.89 12.93 -11.14
C SER A 278 1.37 13.83 -9.98
N PRO A 279 0.07 13.87 -9.63
CA PRO A 279 -0.39 14.60 -8.46
C PRO A 279 0.13 14.02 -7.15
N VAL A 280 0.18 12.69 -7.04
CA VAL A 280 0.75 11.98 -5.88
C VAL A 280 2.25 12.22 -5.81
N GLU A 281 2.96 12.15 -6.94
CA GLU A 281 4.40 12.48 -6.98
C GLU A 281 4.69 13.92 -6.54
N LYS A 282 3.86 14.88 -6.95
CA LYS A 282 3.97 16.29 -6.53
C LYS A 282 3.75 16.44 -5.02
N LEU A 283 2.80 15.68 -4.45
CA LEU A 283 2.55 15.67 -3.00
C LEU A 283 3.76 15.09 -2.23
N LEU A 284 4.27 13.93 -2.67
CA LEU A 284 5.48 13.33 -2.12
C LEU A 284 6.68 14.28 -2.20
N LYS A 285 6.85 14.97 -3.33
CA LYS A 285 7.90 15.97 -3.54
C LYS A 285 7.76 17.18 -2.63
N ALA A 286 6.52 17.59 -2.32
CA ALA A 286 6.28 18.66 -1.36
C ALA A 286 6.68 18.21 0.04
N TRP A 287 6.31 16.99 0.45
CA TRP A 287 6.68 16.44 1.74
C TRP A 287 8.19 16.21 1.89
N SER A 288 8.89 15.82 0.81
CA SER A 288 10.33 15.58 0.84
C SER A 288 11.19 16.85 0.98
N ARG A 289 10.60 18.01 0.68
CA ARG A 289 11.27 19.32 0.75
C ARG A 289 10.98 20.08 2.04
N ALA A 290 10.04 19.60 2.83
CA ALA A 290 9.71 20.23 4.09
C ALA A 290 10.87 20.05 5.08
N PRO A 291 11.19 21.08 5.89
CA PRO A 291 12.27 20.98 6.87
C PRO A 291 11.97 19.85 7.86
N GLU A 292 12.95 18.98 8.14
CA GLU A 292 12.82 17.97 9.18
C GLU A 292 12.44 18.63 10.50
N ILE A 293 11.23 18.32 10.99
CA ILE A 293 10.86 18.68 12.36
C ILE A 293 11.71 17.77 13.25
N LYS A 294 12.77 18.33 13.84
CA LYS A 294 13.57 17.61 14.83
C LYS A 294 12.60 17.11 15.91
N PRO A 295 12.65 15.81 16.29
CA PRO A 295 11.83 15.33 17.38
C PRO A 295 12.13 16.18 18.62
N VAL A 296 11.10 16.76 19.21
CA VAL A 296 11.21 17.40 20.52
C VAL A 296 11.67 16.30 21.47
N SER A 297 12.90 16.41 21.96
CA SER A 297 13.42 15.56 23.02
C SER A 297 12.41 15.52 24.16
N ALA A 298 11.85 14.34 24.47
CA ALA A 298 10.96 14.15 25.61
C ALA A 298 11.72 14.13 26.97
N TYR A 299 12.94 14.69 27.00
CA TYR A 299 13.76 14.80 28.19
C TYR A 299 14.42 16.17 28.22
N ASP A 300 13.66 17.21 28.57
CA ASP A 300 14.23 18.36 29.26
C ASP A 300 13.16 18.93 30.20
N GLU A 301 13.58 19.09 31.46
CA GLU A 301 12.92 19.79 32.57
C GLU A 301 11.81 19.05 33.33
N GLY A 302 12.20 18.01 34.06
CA GLY A 302 11.62 17.77 35.39
C GLY A 302 12.14 18.84 36.38
N PRO A 303 11.31 19.35 37.31
CA PRO A 303 11.75 20.40 38.22
C PRO A 303 12.84 19.88 39.17
N SER A 304 13.97 20.58 39.18
CA SER A 304 14.99 20.47 40.21
C SER A 304 14.38 20.88 41.55
N TYR A 305 14.18 19.92 42.45
CA TYR A 305 13.91 20.21 43.86
C TYR A 305 15.27 20.38 44.55
N ASP A 306 15.63 21.63 44.80
CA ASP A 306 16.54 22.01 45.89
C ASP A 306 15.84 21.87 47.25
#